data_AF-A0A2L0BCQ2-F1
#
_entry.id   AF-A0A2L0BCQ2-F1
#
_cell.length_a   1.000
_cell.length_b   1.000
_cell.length_c   1.000
_cell.angle_alpha   90.00
_cell.angle_beta   90.00
_cell.angle_gamma   90.00
#
_symmetry.space_group_name_H-M   'P 1'
#
loop_
_entity.id
_entity.type
_entity.pdbx_description
1 polymer ?
#
loop_
_entity_poly.entity_id
_entity_poly.type
_entity_poly.pdbx_seq_one_letter_code
_entity_poly.pdbx_strand_id
1 'polypeptide(L)'
;SIGIHGEDIAAAVETYNYMSQKYFTHASPTLFSAATPKPQLSSCFLVTMPEDDLKSISRCLSQCAMISKTAGGLGVSMHNIRAKGSEVAGKKHPSQGIVPVLRMFNNSARYVDQGGNKRPGACAIYLEPWHADILDFLNMKKNIGEEDMRARELFYALWTPDLFMKRVKADQKWSLMCPHQSPGLSDCWGEEFEALYEKYEAEGRYVKQVQARDVWRAICVSQIETGTPYMLYKDACNRKSNQQNLGTIKSSNLCTEIVEFTSSDEIAVCNLASIALNMFVNPDGKTYDFEKLKEITKVVTRNLNKIIDINYYPLPEAQNSNLKHRPIGIGVQGLADAFMLLRLPFESAEARLLNKQIFETMYYAALEASCEIAEKEGAYSSYPGSPVSKGTLQYDMWGVTPTSLWDWTELKAKIVKHGVRNSLLLAPMPTASTAQILGNNESTEPYTSNIYVRRVLSGEFQVVNQHLLKDLTERKLWDDTMRNQLMANYGSIQNIPGIPDDLKKM
;
A
#
# COMPACT_ATOMS: atom_id res chain seq x y z
N SER A 1 -16.67 13.20 -11.16
CA SER A 1 -16.15 14.12 -12.19
C SER A 1 -16.28 15.58 -11.77
N ILE A 2 -17.49 16.14 -11.61
CA ILE A 2 -17.69 17.58 -11.30
C ILE A 2 -16.93 18.00 -10.03
N GLY A 3 -17.04 17.21 -8.95
CA GLY A 3 -16.35 17.51 -7.69
C GLY A 3 -14.82 17.54 -7.77
N ILE A 4 -14.21 17.04 -8.86
CA ILE A 4 -12.76 17.08 -9.10
C ILE A 4 -12.38 18.27 -10.00
N HIS A 5 -13.21 18.55 -11.00
CA HIS A 5 -12.88 19.47 -12.09
C HIS A 5 -13.49 20.87 -11.95
N GLY A 6 -14.49 21.04 -11.08
CA GLY A 6 -15.16 22.33 -10.88
C GLY A 6 -15.68 22.90 -12.19
N GLU A 7 -15.21 24.09 -12.55
CA GLU A 7 -15.61 24.83 -13.76
C GLU A 7 -14.96 24.32 -15.06
N ASP A 8 -13.96 23.43 -14.97
CA ASP A 8 -13.37 22.78 -16.14
C ASP A 8 -14.30 21.66 -16.66
N ILE A 9 -15.36 22.07 -17.35
CA ILE A 9 -16.42 21.18 -17.84
C ILE A 9 -15.87 20.17 -18.87
N ALA A 10 -14.89 20.57 -19.69
CA ALA A 10 -14.28 19.67 -20.66
C ALA A 10 -13.59 18.50 -19.97
N ALA A 11 -12.75 18.77 -18.95
CA ALA A 11 -12.14 17.70 -18.15
C ALA A 11 -13.16 16.91 -17.33
N ALA A 12 -14.23 17.55 -16.85
CA ALA A 12 -15.32 16.87 -16.16
C ALA A 12 -16.02 15.83 -17.06
N VAL A 13 -16.29 16.19 -18.31
CA VAL A 13 -16.89 15.30 -19.31
C VAL A 13 -15.92 14.19 -19.73
N GLU A 14 -14.63 14.50 -19.95
CA GLU A 14 -13.59 13.50 -20.22
C GLU A 14 -13.55 12.43 -19.12
N THR A 15 -13.43 12.86 -17.86
CA THR A 15 -13.42 11.95 -16.70
C THR A 15 -14.73 11.18 -16.55
N TYR A 16 -15.88 11.82 -16.78
CA TYR A 16 -17.17 11.13 -16.74
C TYR A 16 -17.27 10.03 -17.79
N ASN A 17 -16.88 10.30 -19.03
CA ASN A 17 -16.94 9.32 -20.11
C ASN A 17 -16.07 8.10 -19.78
N TYR A 18 -14.83 8.32 -19.35
CA TYR A 18 -13.93 7.21 -19.01
C TYR A 18 -14.32 6.43 -17.77
N MET A 19 -14.85 7.09 -16.73
CA MET A 19 -15.39 6.39 -15.56
C MET A 19 -16.67 5.61 -15.88
N SER A 20 -17.59 6.19 -16.66
CA SER A 20 -18.87 5.53 -17.01
C SER A 20 -18.67 4.34 -17.95
N GLN A 21 -17.63 4.38 -18.79
CA GLN A 21 -17.17 3.26 -19.62
C GLN A 21 -16.25 2.30 -18.85
N LYS A 22 -16.04 2.51 -17.54
CA LYS A 22 -15.28 1.64 -16.63
C LYS A 22 -13.77 1.54 -16.88
N TYR A 23 -13.15 2.44 -17.65
CA TYR A 23 -11.70 2.41 -17.89
C TYR A 23 -10.88 2.55 -16.61
N PHE A 24 -11.37 3.35 -15.66
CA PHE A 24 -10.78 3.49 -14.33
C PHE A 24 -11.86 3.90 -13.33
N THR A 25 -11.50 3.86 -12.05
CA THR A 25 -12.30 4.45 -10.98
C THR A 25 -11.42 5.12 -9.94
N HIS A 26 -11.98 6.12 -9.26
CA HIS A 26 -11.33 6.71 -8.09
C HIS A 26 -11.60 5.85 -6.85
N ALA A 27 -10.77 6.02 -5.82
CA ALA A 27 -10.98 5.30 -4.56
C ALA A 27 -12.29 5.67 -3.87
N SER A 28 -12.78 4.79 -3.00
CA SER A 28 -14.08 4.93 -2.33
C SER A 28 -14.28 6.29 -1.63
N PRO A 29 -13.30 6.88 -0.91
CA PRO A 29 -13.48 8.20 -0.30
C PRO A 29 -13.75 9.30 -1.32
N THR A 30 -13.08 9.27 -2.47
CA THR A 30 -13.39 10.21 -3.56
C THR A 30 -14.79 9.98 -4.12
N LEU A 31 -15.21 8.73 -4.31
CA LEU A 31 -16.56 8.40 -4.79
C LEU A 31 -17.66 8.85 -3.80
N PHE A 32 -17.40 8.76 -2.49
CA PHE A 32 -18.36 9.14 -1.46
C PHE A 32 -18.44 10.64 -1.23
N SER A 33 -17.31 11.35 -1.31
CA SER A 33 -17.20 12.71 -0.78
C SER A 33 -17.00 13.79 -1.84
N ALA A 34 -16.70 13.46 -3.10
CA ALA A 34 -16.56 14.47 -4.14
C ALA A 34 -17.85 15.30 -4.30
N ALA A 35 -17.70 16.63 -4.38
CA ALA A 35 -18.80 17.61 -4.40
C ALA A 35 -19.70 17.65 -3.14
N THR A 36 -19.23 17.13 -2.00
CA THR A 36 -19.88 17.31 -0.69
C THR A 36 -19.33 18.53 0.06
N PRO A 37 -19.99 19.03 1.13
CA PRO A 37 -19.54 20.24 1.84
C PRO A 37 -18.15 20.16 2.46
N LYS A 38 -17.67 18.96 2.81
CA LYS A 38 -16.33 18.71 3.35
C LYS A 38 -15.72 17.52 2.60
N PRO A 39 -15.18 17.75 1.38
CA PRO A 39 -14.77 16.68 0.49
C PRO A 39 -13.43 16.09 0.97
N GLN A 40 -13.46 15.14 1.90
CA GLN A 40 -12.30 14.30 2.19
C GLN A 40 -12.25 13.19 1.15
N LEU A 41 -11.26 13.27 0.25
CA LEU A 41 -11.12 12.45 -0.96
C LEU A 41 -9.97 11.44 -0.87
N SER A 42 -9.00 11.69 0.02
CA SER A 42 -7.80 10.86 0.22
C SER A 42 -8.09 9.60 1.04
N SER A 43 -7.39 8.50 0.77
CA SER A 43 -7.75 7.19 1.35
C SER A 43 -6.96 6.77 2.58
N CYS A 44 -5.68 7.11 2.63
CA CYS A 44 -4.78 6.66 3.69
C CYS A 44 -3.88 7.79 4.18
N PHE A 45 -3.48 7.66 5.43
CA PHE A 45 -2.59 8.59 6.11
C PHE A 45 -1.47 7.81 6.81
N LEU A 46 -0.26 8.36 6.77
CA LEU A 46 0.89 7.82 7.47
C LEU A 46 1.31 8.82 8.56
N VAL A 47 1.47 8.33 9.78
CA VAL A 47 1.77 9.14 10.96
C VAL A 47 3.02 8.59 11.63
N THR A 48 3.99 9.43 11.90
CA THR A 48 5.10 9.08 12.79
C THR A 48 4.78 9.54 14.21
N MET A 49 4.98 8.67 15.20
CA MET A 49 4.96 9.06 16.60
C MET A 49 5.98 10.19 16.84
N PRO A 50 5.58 11.40 17.27
CA PRO A 50 6.49 12.55 17.26
C PRO A 50 7.70 12.37 18.19
N GLU A 51 7.44 12.10 19.47
CA GLU A 51 8.45 11.99 20.53
C GLU A 51 8.00 10.95 21.57
N ASP A 52 8.95 10.47 22.36
CA ASP A 52 8.74 9.49 23.44
C ASP A 52 8.33 10.16 24.76
N ASP A 53 7.18 10.84 24.73
CA ASP A 53 6.58 11.47 25.89
C ASP A 53 5.04 11.40 25.85
N LEU A 54 4.39 11.59 27.00
CA LEU A 54 2.93 11.45 27.11
C LEU A 54 2.15 12.48 26.27
N LYS A 55 2.66 13.72 26.14
CA LYS A 55 2.02 14.78 25.34
C LYS A 55 2.04 14.40 23.86
N SER A 56 3.16 13.88 23.37
CA SER A 56 3.35 13.43 22.00
C SER A 56 2.54 12.18 21.67
N ILE A 57 2.49 11.20 22.59
CA ILE A 57 1.60 10.04 22.48
C ILE A 57 0.13 10.48 22.38
N SER A 58 -0.28 11.43 23.23
CA SER A 58 -1.66 11.94 23.26
C SER A 58 -1.99 12.74 22.00
N ARG A 59 -1.04 13.52 21.48
CA ARG A 59 -1.16 14.22 20.18
C ARG A 59 -1.33 13.22 19.04
N CYS A 60 -0.47 12.21 18.96
CA CYS A 60 -0.55 11.17 17.91
C CYS A 60 -1.88 10.42 17.94
N LEU A 61 -2.38 10.07 19.15
CA LEU A 61 -3.69 9.44 19.32
C LEU A 61 -4.83 10.36 18.84
N SER A 62 -4.79 11.63 19.20
CA SER A 62 -5.77 12.64 18.77
C SER A 62 -5.75 12.82 17.24
N GLN A 63 -4.57 12.91 16.64
CA GLN A 63 -4.42 12.99 15.17
C GLN A 63 -5.04 11.76 14.49
N CYS A 64 -4.75 10.56 14.99
CA CYS A 64 -5.34 9.32 14.48
C CYS A 64 -6.87 9.30 14.60
N ALA A 65 -7.41 9.73 15.74
CA ALA A 65 -8.85 9.82 15.95
C ALA A 65 -9.52 10.81 14.98
N MET A 66 -8.90 11.96 14.74
CA MET A 66 -9.43 12.97 13.80
C MET A 66 -9.41 12.47 12.35
N ILE A 67 -8.38 11.74 11.95
CA ILE A 67 -8.30 11.11 10.63
C ILE A 67 -9.34 9.98 10.48
N SER A 68 -9.46 9.11 11.48
CA SER A 68 -10.42 7.99 11.48
C SER A 68 -11.85 8.50 11.41
N LYS A 69 -12.17 9.62 12.08
CA LYS A 69 -13.49 10.26 12.00
C LYS A 69 -13.91 10.58 10.56
N THR A 70 -12.95 10.89 9.69
CA THR A 70 -13.17 11.17 8.26
C THR A 70 -12.91 9.96 7.36
N ALA A 71 -12.99 8.74 7.90
CA ALA A 71 -12.85 7.48 7.18
C ALA A 71 -11.48 7.19 6.53
N GLY A 72 -10.41 7.84 7.01
CA GLY A 72 -9.04 7.58 6.56
C GLY A 72 -8.43 6.34 7.21
N GLY A 73 -7.79 5.48 6.41
CA GLY A 73 -6.96 4.38 6.92
C GLY A 73 -5.63 4.89 7.47
N LEU A 74 -5.09 4.27 8.52
CA LEU A 74 -3.89 4.74 9.23
C LEU A 74 -2.73 3.73 9.15
N GLY A 75 -1.53 4.22 8.83
CA GLY A 75 -0.26 3.58 9.17
C GLY A 75 0.48 4.43 10.20
N VAL A 76 0.93 3.82 11.31
CA VAL A 76 1.57 4.56 12.41
C VAL A 76 2.91 3.92 12.77
N SER A 77 4.00 4.67 12.65
CA SER A 77 5.32 4.21 13.11
C SER A 77 5.49 4.47 14.61
N MET A 78 5.88 3.45 15.38
CA MET A 78 6.06 3.56 16.84
C MET A 78 7.46 3.14 17.33
N HIS A 79 8.46 3.23 16.45
CA HIS A 79 9.84 2.78 16.71
C HIS A 79 10.53 3.49 17.88
N ASN A 80 10.12 4.73 18.16
CA ASN A 80 10.74 5.60 19.15
C ASN A 80 10.15 5.48 20.57
N ILE A 81 9.07 4.71 20.76
CA ILE A 81 8.50 4.48 22.09
C ILE A 81 9.46 3.65 22.94
N ARG A 82 9.80 4.11 24.15
CA ARG A 82 10.73 3.36 25.01
C ARG A 82 10.18 1.98 25.39
N ALA A 83 11.06 0.99 25.39
CA ALA A 83 10.72 -0.39 25.73
C ALA A 83 10.41 -0.59 27.23
N LYS A 84 9.73 -1.69 27.55
CA LYS A 84 9.40 -2.09 28.92
C LYS A 84 10.65 -2.19 29.79
N GLY A 85 10.56 -1.71 31.04
CA GLY A 85 11.67 -1.72 31.99
C GLY A 85 12.65 -0.54 31.86
N SER A 86 12.52 0.29 30.81
CA SER A 86 13.36 1.48 30.62
C SER A 86 13.06 2.56 31.65
N GLU A 87 14.08 3.30 32.07
CA GLU A 87 13.95 4.39 33.03
C GLU A 87 13.06 5.52 32.49
N VAL A 88 12.33 6.18 33.40
CA VAL A 88 11.54 7.37 33.10
C VAL A 88 11.98 8.48 34.04
N ALA A 89 12.58 9.53 33.49
CA ALA A 89 13.09 10.66 34.25
C ALA A 89 12.04 11.20 35.23
N GLY A 90 12.41 11.30 36.51
CA GLY A 90 11.53 11.81 37.56
C GLY A 90 10.43 10.85 38.04
N LYS A 91 10.40 9.58 37.60
CA LYS A 91 9.45 8.56 38.08
C LYS A 91 10.14 7.40 38.79
N LYS A 92 9.52 6.92 39.87
CA LYS A 92 10.00 5.75 40.63
C LYS A 92 9.84 4.42 39.89
N HIS A 93 8.88 4.34 38.96
CA HIS A 93 8.57 3.11 38.24
C HIS A 93 9.05 3.19 36.79
N PRO A 94 9.60 2.08 36.25
CA PRO A 94 10.05 2.04 34.86
C PRO A 94 8.86 2.06 33.88
N SER A 95 9.17 2.28 32.60
CA SER A 95 8.22 2.20 31.50
C SER A 95 7.53 0.83 31.45
N GLN A 96 6.25 0.84 31.12
CA GLN A 96 5.47 -0.36 30.84
C GLN A 96 5.61 -0.82 29.37
N GLY A 97 6.38 -0.09 28.56
CA GLY A 97 6.67 -0.43 27.17
C GLY A 97 5.54 -0.06 26.20
N ILE A 98 5.58 -0.67 25.02
CA ILE A 98 4.68 -0.35 23.92
C ILE A 98 3.25 -0.88 24.13
N VAL A 99 3.07 -1.97 24.88
CA VAL A 99 1.78 -2.69 25.01
C VAL A 99 0.64 -1.78 25.51
N PRO A 100 0.77 -1.02 26.61
CA PRO A 100 -0.30 -0.12 27.06
C PRO A 100 -0.60 1.00 26.06
N VAL A 101 0.42 1.50 25.35
CA VAL A 101 0.24 2.51 24.30
C VAL A 101 -0.63 1.92 23.19
N LEU A 102 -0.31 0.73 22.70
CA LEU A 102 -1.11 0.04 21.67
C LEU A 102 -2.56 -0.16 22.12
N ARG A 103 -2.81 -0.44 23.40
CA ARG A 103 -4.18 -0.57 23.92
C ARG A 103 -4.97 0.74 23.87
N MET A 104 -4.31 1.88 24.09
CA MET A 104 -4.96 3.19 23.92
C MET A 104 -5.39 3.39 22.46
N PHE A 105 -4.52 3.07 21.50
CA PHE A 105 -4.83 3.13 20.08
C PHE A 105 -5.92 2.14 19.67
N ASN A 106 -5.89 0.92 20.20
CA ASN A 106 -6.92 -0.10 19.98
C ASN A 106 -8.31 0.38 20.40
N ASN A 107 -8.42 0.92 21.61
CA ASN A 107 -9.70 1.41 22.11
C ASN A 107 -10.18 2.65 21.36
N SER A 108 -9.26 3.51 20.92
CA SER A 108 -9.60 4.64 20.04
C SER A 108 -10.12 4.17 18.68
N ALA A 109 -9.48 3.17 18.06
CA ALA A 109 -9.92 2.59 16.79
C ALA A 109 -11.33 1.98 16.89
N ARG A 110 -11.67 1.35 18.02
CA ARG A 110 -13.03 0.86 18.31
C ARG A 110 -14.05 1.97 18.50
N TYR A 111 -13.66 3.05 19.17
CA TYR A 111 -14.56 4.15 19.49
C TYR A 111 -14.91 4.99 18.26
N VAL A 112 -13.92 5.27 17.40
CA VAL A 112 -14.10 6.11 16.21
C VAL A 112 -14.37 5.23 14.98
N ASP A 113 -15.59 4.69 14.92
CA ASP A 113 -16.09 3.72 13.93
C ASP A 113 -16.51 4.32 12.57
N GLN A 114 -15.94 5.47 12.21
CA GLN A 114 -16.21 6.18 10.96
C GLN A 114 -17.70 6.55 10.74
N GLY A 115 -18.42 6.85 11.82
CA GLY A 115 -19.76 7.46 11.76
C GLY A 115 -20.92 6.46 11.68
N GLY A 116 -20.91 5.44 12.54
CA GLY A 116 -22.00 4.46 12.64
C GLY A 116 -21.76 3.19 11.83
N ASN A 117 -20.56 2.62 11.96
CA ASN A 117 -20.17 1.33 11.42
C ASN A 117 -20.18 1.20 9.88
N LYS A 118 -20.07 2.32 9.15
CA LYS A 118 -19.89 2.28 7.68
C LYS A 118 -18.59 1.58 7.28
N ARG A 119 -17.56 1.69 8.12
CA ARG A 119 -16.27 0.99 8.00
C ARG A 119 -15.54 1.06 9.37
N PRO A 120 -15.12 -0.05 9.98
CA PRO A 120 -14.39 -0.01 11.25
C PRO A 120 -13.10 0.82 11.13
N GLY A 121 -12.75 1.58 12.17
CA GLY A 121 -11.45 2.26 12.26
C GLY A 121 -10.31 1.25 12.12
N ALA A 122 -9.41 1.47 11.16
CA ALA A 122 -8.35 0.52 10.84
C ALA A 122 -6.98 1.22 10.89
N CYS A 123 -6.10 0.70 11.75
CA CYS A 123 -4.80 1.27 12.02
C CYS A 123 -3.73 0.17 12.02
N ALA A 124 -2.74 0.29 11.13
CA ALA A 124 -1.57 -0.57 11.09
C ALA A 124 -0.42 0.07 11.86
N ILE A 125 0.10 -0.64 12.86
CA ILE A 125 1.26 -0.20 13.63
C ILE A 125 2.52 -0.82 13.03
N TYR A 126 3.51 0.03 12.77
CA TYR A 126 4.82 -0.35 12.25
C TYR A 126 5.86 -0.33 13.37
N LEU A 127 6.60 -1.43 13.49
CA LEU A 127 7.70 -1.58 14.43
C LEU A 127 8.92 -2.22 13.75
N GLU A 128 10.13 -1.73 14.03
CA GLU A 128 11.37 -2.38 13.59
C GLU A 128 11.73 -3.57 14.49
N PRO A 129 12.25 -4.69 13.95
CA PRO A 129 12.45 -5.93 14.69
C PRO A 129 13.59 -5.89 15.72
N TRP A 130 14.37 -4.80 15.78
CA TRP A 130 15.34 -4.58 16.87
C TRP A 130 14.68 -4.07 18.15
N HIS A 131 13.43 -3.61 18.12
CA HIS A 131 12.79 -3.03 19.28
C HIS A 131 12.64 -4.07 20.41
N ALA A 132 12.96 -3.71 21.65
CA ALA A 132 13.01 -4.70 22.74
C ALA A 132 11.66 -5.32 23.12
N ASP A 133 10.55 -4.65 22.83
CA ASP A 133 9.19 -5.20 23.01
C ASP A 133 8.68 -6.00 21.78
N ILE A 134 9.54 -6.36 20.81
CA ILE A 134 9.12 -7.01 19.57
C ILE A 134 8.34 -8.32 19.79
N LEU A 135 8.71 -9.12 20.79
CA LEU A 135 8.03 -10.38 21.07
C LEU A 135 6.61 -10.16 21.61
N ASP A 136 6.43 -9.15 22.47
CA ASP A 136 5.09 -8.79 22.95
C ASP A 136 4.24 -8.22 21.81
N PHE A 137 4.84 -7.36 20.97
CA PHE A 137 4.20 -6.82 19.75
C PHE A 137 3.65 -7.91 18.83
N LEU A 138 4.43 -8.97 18.57
CA LEU A 138 4.02 -10.11 17.75
C LEU A 138 2.86 -10.93 18.34
N ASN A 139 2.60 -10.82 19.64
CA ASN A 139 1.52 -11.53 20.32
C ASN A 139 0.22 -10.71 20.41
N MET A 140 0.22 -9.42 20.06
CA MET A 140 -0.90 -8.52 20.35
C MET A 140 -2.20 -8.85 19.62
N LYS A 141 -2.14 -9.46 18.42
CA LYS A 141 -3.32 -9.86 17.63
C LYS A 141 -3.79 -11.28 17.92
N LYS A 142 -3.04 -12.07 18.70
CA LYS A 142 -3.39 -13.47 18.95
C LYS A 142 -4.72 -13.58 19.69
N ASN A 143 -5.51 -14.60 19.33
CA ASN A 143 -6.79 -14.85 19.99
C ASN A 143 -6.60 -15.31 21.45
N ILE A 144 -5.59 -16.14 21.69
CA ILE A 144 -5.29 -16.73 23.01
C ILE A 144 -4.34 -15.82 23.80
N GLY A 145 -4.51 -15.81 25.13
CA GLY A 145 -3.65 -15.16 26.13
C GLY A 145 -4.36 -14.06 26.90
N GLU A 146 -3.62 -13.36 27.77
CA GLU A 146 -4.18 -12.33 28.66
C GLU A 146 -4.72 -11.13 27.88
N GLU A 147 -5.96 -10.72 28.17
CA GLU A 147 -6.64 -9.65 27.45
C GLU A 147 -5.95 -8.30 27.60
N ASP A 148 -5.33 -8.04 28.77
CA ASP A 148 -4.56 -6.83 29.01
C ASP A 148 -3.25 -6.74 28.21
N MET A 149 -2.89 -7.83 27.52
CA MET A 149 -1.74 -7.93 26.63
C MET A 149 -2.16 -8.06 25.15
N ARG A 150 -3.37 -7.62 24.79
CA ARG A 150 -3.92 -7.74 23.43
C ARG A 150 -4.50 -6.43 22.90
N ALA A 151 -4.49 -6.30 21.58
CA ALA A 151 -5.04 -5.16 20.85
C ALA A 151 -5.48 -5.60 19.43
N ARG A 152 -6.48 -6.49 19.37
CA ARG A 152 -6.84 -7.24 18.14
C ARG A 152 -7.43 -6.39 17.01
N GLU A 153 -7.92 -5.20 17.33
CA GLU A 153 -8.53 -4.27 16.37
C GLU A 153 -7.47 -3.54 15.53
N LEU A 154 -6.22 -3.54 16.01
CA LEU A 154 -5.09 -3.01 15.27
C LEU A 154 -4.55 -4.06 14.29
N PHE A 155 -3.90 -3.56 13.24
CA PHE A 155 -3.06 -4.33 12.35
C PHE A 155 -1.60 -4.12 12.74
N TYR A 156 -0.74 -5.09 12.41
CA TYR A 156 0.65 -5.10 12.82
C TYR A 156 1.53 -5.28 11.59
N ALA A 157 2.62 -4.53 11.54
CA ALA A 157 3.56 -4.53 10.42
C ALA A 157 5.00 -4.43 10.92
N LEU A 158 5.90 -5.13 10.26
CA LEU A 158 7.34 -5.06 10.51
C LEU A 158 8.01 -4.17 9.48
N TRP A 159 8.79 -3.21 9.97
CA TRP A 159 9.67 -2.36 9.17
C TRP A 159 11.10 -2.90 9.26
N THR A 160 11.43 -3.82 8.35
CA THR A 160 12.52 -4.78 8.53
C THR A 160 13.80 -4.29 7.85
N PRO A 161 14.91 -4.05 8.59
CA PRO A 161 16.22 -3.77 7.99
C PRO A 161 16.84 -5.03 7.36
N ASP A 162 17.64 -4.85 6.30
CA ASP A 162 18.37 -5.90 5.59
C ASP A 162 19.26 -6.68 6.58
N LEU A 163 19.85 -5.99 7.58
CA LEU A 163 20.69 -6.60 8.62
C LEU A 163 19.98 -7.72 9.38
N PHE A 164 18.71 -7.54 9.73
CA PHE A 164 17.96 -8.58 10.44
C PHE A 164 17.90 -9.86 9.59
N MET A 165 17.59 -9.72 8.30
CA MET A 165 17.53 -10.86 7.37
C MET A 165 18.91 -11.50 7.16
N LYS A 166 19.98 -10.70 7.07
CA LYS A 166 21.37 -11.20 7.03
C LYS A 166 21.68 -12.06 8.27
N ARG A 167 21.35 -11.56 9.47
CA ARG A 167 21.59 -12.24 10.75
C ARG A 167 20.75 -13.51 10.91
N VAL A 168 19.49 -13.52 10.46
CA VAL A 168 18.63 -14.73 10.43
C VAL A 168 19.23 -15.81 9.53
N LYS A 169 19.67 -15.45 8.32
CA LYS A 169 20.28 -16.37 7.35
C LYS A 169 21.57 -16.98 7.91
N ALA A 170 22.42 -16.15 8.52
CA ALA A 170 23.71 -16.54 9.08
C ALA A 170 23.64 -17.18 10.48
N ASP A 171 22.45 -17.34 11.06
CA ASP A 171 22.23 -17.84 12.43
C ASP A 171 23.00 -17.07 13.52
N GLN A 172 23.05 -15.75 13.35
CA GLN A 172 23.78 -14.85 14.24
C GLN A 172 22.87 -14.32 15.36
N LYS A 173 23.51 -13.73 16.38
CA LYS A 173 22.81 -13.01 17.44
C LYS A 173 22.14 -11.74 16.91
N TRP A 174 21.01 -11.41 17.54
CA TRP A 174 20.25 -10.19 17.33
C TRP A 174 20.06 -9.48 18.67
N SER A 175 20.44 -8.22 18.73
CA SER A 175 20.30 -7.35 19.90
C SER A 175 18.96 -6.62 19.88
N LEU A 176 18.18 -6.84 20.94
CA LEU A 176 16.93 -6.16 21.22
C LEU A 176 17.23 -4.89 22.01
N MET A 177 16.91 -3.74 21.44
CA MET A 177 17.31 -2.41 21.93
C MET A 177 16.10 -1.56 22.30
N CYS A 178 16.29 -0.66 23.27
CA CYS A 178 15.34 0.40 23.58
C CYS A 178 15.76 1.67 22.83
N PRO A 179 14.85 2.37 22.12
CA PRO A 179 15.20 3.59 21.38
C PRO A 179 15.75 4.70 22.28
N HIS A 180 15.41 4.72 23.57
CA HIS A 180 16.00 5.67 24.53
C HIS A 180 17.48 5.38 24.82
N GLN A 181 17.86 4.10 24.87
CA GLN A 181 19.26 3.68 25.07
C GLN A 181 20.05 3.70 23.77
N SER A 182 19.39 3.50 22.63
CA SER A 182 20.01 3.35 21.30
C SER A 182 19.27 4.23 20.28
N PRO A 183 19.40 5.58 20.40
CA PRO A 183 18.62 6.52 19.60
C PRO A 183 19.07 6.55 18.13
N GLY A 184 18.21 7.04 17.24
CA GLY A 184 18.54 7.29 15.83
C GLY A 184 18.49 6.06 14.91
N LEU A 185 18.27 4.85 15.44
CA LEU A 185 18.14 3.63 14.62
C LEU A 185 16.99 3.72 13.61
N SER A 186 15.88 4.37 13.97
CA SER A 186 14.75 4.61 13.05
C SER A 186 14.96 5.78 12.09
N ASP A 187 16.02 6.56 12.27
CA ASP A 187 16.32 7.77 11.50
C ASP A 187 17.42 7.55 10.45
N CYS A 188 17.98 6.35 10.36
CA CYS A 188 18.95 5.92 9.35
C CYS A 188 18.53 4.57 8.73
N TRP A 189 19.12 4.20 7.61
CA TRP A 189 18.85 2.95 6.88
C TRP A 189 20.11 2.44 6.16
N GLY A 190 20.06 1.19 5.68
CA GLY A 190 21.16 0.57 4.94
C GLY A 190 22.46 0.50 5.75
N GLU A 191 23.58 0.89 5.13
CA GLU A 191 24.91 0.80 5.74
C GLU A 191 25.06 1.70 6.99
N GLU A 192 24.40 2.87 7.00
CA GLU A 192 24.42 3.76 8.16
C GLU A 192 23.71 3.13 9.36
N PHE A 193 22.57 2.48 9.12
CA PHE A 193 21.87 1.70 10.15
C PHE A 193 22.73 0.54 10.65
N GLU A 194 23.37 -0.21 9.74
CA GLU A 194 24.23 -1.34 10.10
C GLU A 194 25.37 -0.88 11.03
N ALA A 195 26.09 0.18 10.65
CA ALA A 195 27.18 0.72 11.44
C ALA A 195 26.72 1.23 12.82
N LEU A 196 25.58 1.94 12.87
CA LEU A 196 25.05 2.47 14.13
C LEU A 196 24.56 1.35 15.07
N TYR A 197 23.87 0.36 14.52
CA TYR A 197 23.39 -0.79 15.27
C TYR A 197 24.55 -1.59 15.86
N GLU A 198 25.56 -1.92 15.05
CA GLU A 198 26.73 -2.69 15.51
C GLU A 198 27.59 -1.92 16.51
N LYS A 199 27.69 -0.59 16.35
CA LYS A 199 28.28 0.28 17.38
C LYS A 199 27.57 0.14 18.72
N TYR A 200 26.23 0.16 18.74
CA TYR A 200 25.47 -0.04 19.98
C TYR A 200 25.59 -1.46 20.54
N GLU A 201 25.74 -2.50 19.68
CA GLU A 201 26.08 -3.84 20.15
C GLU A 201 27.45 -3.85 20.87
N ALA A 202 28.46 -3.20 20.30
CA ALA A 202 29.81 -3.13 20.86
C ALA A 202 29.89 -2.30 22.17
N GLU A 203 29.08 -1.25 22.28
CA GLU A 203 28.94 -0.43 23.50
C GLU A 203 28.11 -1.12 24.60
N GLY A 204 27.50 -2.29 24.32
CA GLY A 204 26.62 -2.98 25.27
C GLY A 204 25.26 -2.29 25.47
N ARG A 205 24.83 -1.46 24.51
CA ARG A 205 23.59 -0.67 24.56
C ARG A 205 22.43 -1.47 23.99
N TYR A 206 22.09 -2.57 24.66
CA TYR A 206 20.92 -3.39 24.34
C TYR A 206 20.27 -3.91 25.61
N VAL A 207 18.98 -4.20 25.53
CA VAL A 207 18.21 -4.77 26.65
C VAL A 207 18.46 -6.27 26.75
N LYS A 208 18.50 -6.96 25.61
CA LYS A 208 18.71 -8.42 25.54
C LYS A 208 19.32 -8.81 24.20
N GLN A 209 20.14 -9.86 24.19
CA GLN A 209 20.54 -10.56 22.95
C GLN A 209 19.81 -11.90 22.84
N VAL A 210 19.36 -12.22 21.64
CA VAL A 210 18.69 -13.49 21.28
C VAL A 210 19.28 -14.03 19.99
N GLN A 211 18.98 -15.28 19.62
CA GLN A 211 19.27 -15.72 18.26
C GLN A 211 18.30 -15.03 17.29
N ALA A 212 18.79 -14.51 16.16
CA ALA A 212 17.94 -13.87 15.16
C ALA A 212 16.81 -14.81 14.70
N ARG A 213 17.11 -16.12 14.60
CA ARG A 213 16.13 -17.16 14.25
C ARG A 213 15.01 -17.32 15.28
N ASP A 214 15.20 -16.97 16.55
CA ASP A 214 14.14 -17.05 17.55
C ASP A 214 13.08 -15.97 17.30
N VAL A 215 13.52 -14.74 16.97
CA VAL A 215 12.60 -13.66 16.55
C VAL A 215 11.92 -14.05 15.24
N TRP A 216 12.66 -14.58 14.26
CA TRP A 216 12.08 -15.06 13.00
C TRP A 216 11.00 -16.13 13.20
N ARG A 217 11.24 -17.13 14.05
CA ARG A 217 10.24 -18.15 14.39
C ARG A 217 9.00 -17.52 15.02
N ALA A 218 9.15 -16.55 15.92
CA ALA A 218 8.02 -15.84 16.52
C ALA A 218 7.20 -15.08 15.48
N ILE A 219 7.85 -14.46 14.48
CA ILE A 219 7.19 -13.80 13.35
C ILE A 219 6.36 -14.82 12.55
N CYS A 220 6.96 -15.94 12.15
CA CYS A 220 6.26 -16.98 11.40
C CYS A 220 5.07 -17.56 12.17
N VAL A 221 5.22 -17.81 13.47
CA VAL A 221 4.13 -18.30 14.32
C VAL A 221 2.97 -17.29 14.36
N SER A 222 3.27 -15.99 14.52
CA SER A 222 2.24 -14.94 14.50
C SER A 222 1.51 -14.89 13.16
N GLN A 223 2.24 -15.00 12.04
CA GLN A 223 1.67 -15.00 10.68
C GLN A 223 0.79 -16.23 10.42
N ILE A 224 1.20 -17.41 10.88
CA ILE A 224 0.39 -18.64 10.76
C ILE A 224 -0.92 -18.50 11.55
N GLU A 225 -0.86 -17.94 12.76
CA GLU A 225 -2.03 -17.82 13.62
C GLU A 225 -2.99 -16.70 13.20
N THR A 226 -2.47 -15.60 12.63
CA THR A 226 -3.24 -14.35 12.48
C THR A 226 -3.21 -13.74 11.08
N GLY A 227 -2.36 -14.23 10.18
CA GLY A 227 -2.08 -13.60 8.88
C GLY A 227 -1.21 -12.32 8.98
N THR A 228 -0.76 -11.95 10.18
CA THR A 228 0.04 -10.73 10.45
C THR A 228 1.23 -11.09 11.37
N PRO A 229 2.31 -10.28 11.46
CA PRO A 229 2.47 -8.94 10.89
C PRO A 229 2.70 -8.93 9.38
N TYR A 230 2.37 -7.80 8.76
CA TYR A 230 2.84 -7.47 7.41
C TYR A 230 4.37 -7.41 7.38
N MET A 231 4.97 -7.70 6.23
CA MET A 231 6.42 -7.68 6.03
C MET A 231 6.80 -6.58 5.04
N LEU A 232 7.53 -5.58 5.51
CA LEU A 232 8.11 -4.55 4.66
C LEU A 232 9.61 -4.43 4.91
N TYR A 233 10.36 -4.16 3.84
CA TYR A 233 11.82 -4.08 3.89
C TYR A 233 12.27 -2.63 3.86
N LYS A 234 12.59 -2.09 5.06
CA LYS A 234 12.96 -0.70 5.32
C LYS A 234 13.98 -0.17 4.33
N ASP A 235 15.06 -0.92 4.11
CA ASP A 235 16.18 -0.47 3.29
C ASP A 235 15.82 -0.47 1.82
N ALA A 236 15.02 -1.43 1.35
CA ALA A 236 14.50 -1.43 -0.01
C ALA A 236 13.55 -0.24 -0.25
N CYS A 237 12.68 0.07 0.71
CA CYS A 237 11.76 1.19 0.65
C CYS A 237 12.51 2.53 0.61
N ASN A 238 13.50 2.73 1.47
CA ASN A 238 14.27 3.97 1.52
C ASN A 238 15.18 4.14 0.30
N ARG A 239 15.96 3.11 -0.06
CA ARG A 239 16.91 3.14 -1.19
C ARG A 239 16.26 3.43 -2.54
N LYS A 240 14.98 3.07 -2.69
CA LYS A 240 14.24 3.09 -3.96
C LYS A 240 13.02 4.00 -3.91
N SER A 241 13.08 5.02 -3.07
CA SER A 241 12.06 6.08 -3.01
C SER A 241 12.58 7.35 -3.66
N ASN A 242 11.75 7.99 -4.48
CA ASN A 242 12.02 9.34 -4.97
C ASN A 242 11.96 10.39 -3.84
N GLN A 243 11.41 10.03 -2.68
CA GLN A 243 11.37 10.88 -1.48
C GLN A 243 12.58 10.68 -0.54
N GLN A 244 13.60 9.90 -0.94
CA GLN A 244 14.78 9.69 -0.08
C GLN A 244 15.57 10.98 0.24
N ASN A 245 15.33 12.07 -0.51
CA ASN A 245 15.91 13.38 -0.22
C ASN A 245 15.29 14.09 0.99
N LEU A 246 14.17 13.58 1.53
CA LEU A 246 13.46 14.18 2.67
C LEU A 246 13.97 13.67 4.02
N GLY A 247 14.57 12.49 4.04
CA GLY A 247 15.01 11.77 5.23
C GLY A 247 14.54 10.32 5.22
N THR A 248 14.76 9.61 6.33
CA THR A 248 14.39 8.20 6.46
C THR A 248 12.87 8.04 6.57
N ILE A 249 12.30 7.26 5.66
CA ILE A 249 10.91 6.81 5.68
C ILE A 249 10.76 5.72 6.75
N LYS A 250 9.78 5.90 7.63
CA LYS A 250 9.62 5.11 8.87
C LYS A 250 8.50 4.08 8.82
N SER A 251 7.59 4.15 7.85
CA SER A 251 6.49 3.19 7.75
C SER A 251 5.93 3.16 6.34
N SER A 252 4.98 2.26 6.15
CA SER A 252 3.99 2.35 5.08
C SER A 252 2.61 2.70 5.67
N ASN A 253 1.55 2.58 4.88
CA ASN A 253 0.17 2.84 5.27
C ASN A 253 -0.55 1.58 5.78
N LEU A 254 -1.87 1.64 5.93
CA LEU A 254 -2.70 0.50 6.34
C LEU A 254 -2.55 -0.72 5.42
N CYS A 255 -2.41 -0.51 4.11
CA CYS A 255 -2.48 -1.57 3.09
C CYS A 255 -1.12 -1.91 2.46
N THR A 256 -0.03 -1.34 2.98
CA THR A 256 1.38 -1.62 2.64
C THR A 256 1.88 -1.16 1.26
N GLU A 257 1.06 -0.46 0.48
CA GLU A 257 1.40 0.01 -0.88
C GLU A 257 2.06 1.40 -0.91
N ILE A 258 1.86 2.22 0.12
CA ILE A 258 2.36 3.61 0.16
C ILE A 258 3.62 3.71 0.98
N VAL A 259 4.66 4.29 0.39
CA VAL A 259 5.95 4.49 1.05
C VAL A 259 6.29 5.97 0.93
N GLU A 260 5.77 6.75 1.88
CA GLU A 260 5.89 8.21 1.92
C GLU A 260 6.57 8.67 3.21
N PHE A 261 7.31 9.76 3.11
CA PHE A 261 7.98 10.39 4.25
C PHE A 261 6.97 10.96 5.25
N THR A 262 7.34 10.92 6.53
CA THR A 262 6.55 11.47 7.64
C THR A 262 7.48 12.03 8.70
N SER A 263 7.04 13.05 9.41
CA SER A 263 7.76 13.70 10.51
C SER A 263 6.77 14.19 11.58
N SER A 264 7.24 14.96 12.56
CA SER A 264 6.39 15.55 13.60
C SER A 264 5.47 16.67 13.09
N ASP A 265 5.78 17.23 11.92
CA ASP A 265 5.07 18.30 11.21
C ASP A 265 4.43 17.85 9.88
N GLU A 266 4.64 16.59 9.47
CA GLU A 266 4.13 16.04 8.23
C GLU A 266 3.45 14.68 8.41
N ILE A 267 2.16 14.64 8.07
CA ILE A 267 1.39 13.41 7.96
C ILE A 267 1.23 13.14 6.46
N ALA A 268 1.81 12.06 5.95
CA ALA A 268 1.72 11.73 4.54
C ALA A 268 0.28 11.33 4.17
N VAL A 269 -0.12 11.60 2.93
CA VAL A 269 -1.51 11.49 2.46
C VAL A 269 -1.56 10.84 1.10
N CYS A 270 -2.39 9.81 1.00
CA CYS A 270 -2.49 9.01 -0.19
C CYS A 270 -3.78 9.31 -1.01
N ASN A 271 -3.58 9.72 -2.26
CA ASN A 271 -4.64 10.03 -3.24
C ASN A 271 -4.69 8.91 -4.29
N LEU A 272 -5.78 8.15 -4.33
CA LEU A 272 -5.83 6.85 -5.00
C LEU A 272 -6.86 6.75 -6.12
N ALA A 273 -6.46 6.08 -7.20
CA ALA A 273 -7.34 5.60 -8.26
C ALA A 273 -6.80 4.28 -8.84
N SER A 274 -7.67 3.46 -9.41
CA SER A 274 -7.29 2.19 -10.04
C SER A 274 -7.80 2.09 -11.48
N ILE A 275 -6.91 1.69 -12.38
CA ILE A 275 -7.19 1.45 -13.80
C ILE A 275 -7.66 0.00 -14.01
N ALA A 276 -8.73 -0.19 -14.79
CA ALA A 276 -9.30 -1.50 -15.09
C ALA A 276 -8.59 -2.14 -16.28
N LEU A 277 -7.60 -3.00 -16.02
CA LEU A 277 -6.69 -3.53 -17.05
C LEU A 277 -7.38 -4.38 -18.12
N ASN A 278 -8.48 -5.03 -17.77
CA ASN A 278 -9.29 -5.80 -18.71
C ASN A 278 -9.90 -4.95 -19.84
N MET A 279 -10.07 -3.64 -19.64
CA MET A 279 -10.68 -2.74 -20.62
C MET A 279 -9.77 -2.42 -21.81
N PHE A 280 -8.48 -2.76 -21.73
CA PHE A 280 -7.49 -2.50 -22.78
C PHE A 280 -7.18 -3.73 -23.62
N VAL A 281 -7.87 -4.86 -23.39
CA VAL A 281 -7.82 -6.01 -24.29
C VAL A 281 -8.69 -5.68 -25.50
N ASN A 282 -8.11 -5.73 -26.70
CA ASN A 282 -8.82 -5.42 -27.93
C ASN A 282 -9.92 -6.45 -28.23
N PRO A 283 -10.93 -6.11 -29.04
CA PRO A 283 -12.03 -7.03 -29.38
C PRO A 283 -11.58 -8.34 -30.05
N ASP A 284 -10.35 -8.40 -30.58
CA ASP A 284 -9.76 -9.61 -31.13
C ASP A 284 -9.39 -10.66 -30.07
N GLY A 285 -9.36 -10.26 -28.78
CA GLY A 285 -8.94 -11.10 -27.66
C GLY A 285 -7.48 -11.52 -27.70
N LYS A 286 -6.64 -10.82 -28.47
CA LYS A 286 -5.24 -11.21 -28.76
C LYS A 286 -4.25 -10.09 -28.53
N THR A 287 -4.68 -8.84 -28.69
CA THR A 287 -3.80 -7.68 -28.56
C THR A 287 -4.22 -6.78 -27.40
N TYR A 288 -3.25 -6.01 -26.89
CA TYR A 288 -3.44 -5.12 -25.74
C TYR A 288 -3.11 -3.68 -26.16
N ASP A 289 -4.02 -2.74 -25.88
CA ASP A 289 -3.93 -1.35 -26.31
C ASP A 289 -3.14 -0.50 -25.29
N PHE A 290 -1.82 -0.46 -25.49
CA PHE A 290 -0.91 0.34 -24.66
C PHE A 290 -1.07 1.85 -24.86
N GLU A 291 -1.47 2.31 -26.05
CA GLU A 291 -1.70 3.73 -26.30
C GLU A 291 -2.92 4.23 -25.53
N LYS A 292 -4.01 3.45 -25.53
CA LYS A 292 -5.18 3.77 -24.71
C LYS A 292 -4.87 3.70 -23.22
N LEU A 293 -4.07 2.73 -22.78
CA LEU A 293 -3.61 2.66 -21.38
C LEU A 293 -2.79 3.90 -20.99
N LYS A 294 -1.88 4.35 -21.86
CA LYS A 294 -1.13 5.59 -21.68
C LYS A 294 -2.07 6.78 -21.55
N GLU A 295 -3.01 6.93 -22.48
CA GLU A 295 -3.99 8.02 -22.49
C GLU A 295 -4.78 8.09 -21.17
N ILE A 296 -5.37 6.97 -20.75
CA ILE A 296 -6.16 6.89 -19.52
C ILE A 296 -5.31 7.16 -18.29
N THR A 297 -4.08 6.66 -18.24
CA THR A 297 -3.18 6.90 -17.12
C THR A 297 -2.88 8.40 -16.97
N LYS A 298 -2.66 9.13 -18.08
CA LYS A 298 -2.47 10.59 -18.04
C LYS A 298 -3.69 11.32 -17.50
N VAL A 299 -4.90 10.90 -17.87
CA VAL A 299 -6.16 11.44 -17.31
C VAL A 299 -6.19 11.23 -15.79
N VAL A 300 -5.91 10.01 -15.33
CA VAL A 300 -5.91 9.66 -13.90
C VAL A 300 -4.86 10.50 -13.14
N THR A 301 -3.65 10.68 -13.68
CA THR A 301 -2.62 11.53 -13.08
C THR A 301 -3.11 12.97 -12.90
N ARG A 302 -3.73 13.57 -13.92
CA ARG A 302 -4.30 14.93 -13.82
C ARG A 302 -5.41 15.00 -12.78
N ASN A 303 -6.27 13.99 -12.72
CA ASN A 303 -7.37 13.93 -11.76
C ASN A 303 -6.86 13.88 -10.32
N LEU A 304 -5.90 12.99 -10.04
CA LEU A 304 -5.31 12.86 -8.71
C LEU A 304 -4.53 14.11 -8.31
N ASN A 305 -3.84 14.77 -9.26
CA ASN A 305 -3.18 16.04 -8.98
C ASN A 305 -4.19 17.15 -8.60
N LYS A 306 -5.34 17.24 -9.27
CA LYS A 306 -6.42 18.18 -8.91
C LYS A 306 -7.02 17.84 -7.54
N ILE A 307 -7.15 16.56 -7.20
CA ILE A 307 -7.64 16.10 -5.89
C ILE A 307 -6.81 16.66 -4.74
N ILE A 308 -5.49 16.77 -4.89
CA ILE A 308 -4.60 17.33 -3.86
C ILE A 308 -5.03 18.75 -3.45
N ASP A 309 -5.42 19.59 -4.40
CA ASP A 309 -5.72 21.00 -4.13
C ASP A 309 -7.13 21.22 -3.56
N ILE A 310 -8.09 20.37 -3.94
CA ILE A 310 -9.50 20.49 -3.52
C ILE A 310 -9.83 19.69 -2.25
N ASN A 311 -8.95 18.78 -1.83
CA ASN A 311 -9.21 17.89 -0.71
C ASN A 311 -9.36 18.67 0.61
N TYR A 312 -10.35 18.29 1.41
CA TYR A 312 -10.47 18.72 2.79
C TYR A 312 -9.56 17.88 3.68
N TYR A 313 -8.50 18.49 4.21
CA TYR A 313 -7.58 17.82 5.13
C TYR A 313 -8.10 17.91 6.57
N PRO A 314 -8.17 16.78 7.31
CA PRO A 314 -8.63 16.80 8.70
C PRO A 314 -7.63 17.47 9.66
N LEU A 315 -6.35 17.57 9.25
CA LEU A 315 -5.24 18.08 10.04
C LEU A 315 -4.30 18.93 9.16
N PRO A 316 -3.70 20.01 9.71
CA PRO A 316 -2.79 20.88 8.96
C PRO A 316 -1.50 20.18 8.55
N GLU A 317 -0.98 19.24 9.35
CA GLU A 317 0.22 18.45 9.01
C GLU A 317 0.01 17.59 7.75
N ALA A 318 -1.23 17.14 7.52
CA ALA A 318 -1.60 16.38 6.34
C ALA A 318 -1.66 17.26 5.09
N GLN A 319 -2.21 18.47 5.23
CA GLN A 319 -2.22 19.46 4.15
C GLN A 319 -0.80 19.91 3.78
N ASN A 320 0.03 20.17 4.80
CA ASN A 320 1.43 20.58 4.62
C ASN A 320 2.19 19.55 3.78
N SER A 321 2.14 18.27 4.18
CA SER A 321 2.84 17.20 3.48
C SER A 321 2.36 17.04 2.03
N ASN A 322 1.04 16.97 1.83
CA ASN A 322 0.49 16.71 0.50
C ASN A 322 0.73 17.88 -0.47
N LEU A 323 0.68 19.14 -0.03
CA LEU A 323 0.98 20.29 -0.89
C LEU A 323 2.48 20.41 -1.20
N LYS A 324 3.36 20.00 -0.29
CA LYS A 324 4.82 20.08 -0.43
C LYS A 324 5.41 18.99 -1.34
N HIS A 325 4.84 17.78 -1.28
CA HIS A 325 5.36 16.60 -1.97
C HIS A 325 4.47 16.12 -3.12
N ARG A 326 3.18 16.44 -3.07
CA ARG A 326 2.17 16.11 -4.07
C ARG A 326 2.16 14.65 -4.55
N PRO A 327 2.31 13.64 -3.67
CA PRO A 327 2.27 12.24 -4.08
C PRO A 327 0.86 11.82 -4.56
N ILE A 328 0.84 10.91 -5.52
CA ILE A 328 -0.37 10.23 -5.98
C ILE A 328 -0.10 8.72 -6.05
N GLY A 329 -1.14 7.91 -5.92
CA GLY A 329 -1.08 6.45 -6.03
C GLY A 329 -2.02 5.93 -7.11
N ILE A 330 -1.46 5.65 -8.29
CA ILE A 330 -2.17 4.99 -9.38
C ILE A 330 -1.94 3.49 -9.23
N GLY A 331 -3.04 2.75 -9.13
CA GLY A 331 -3.04 1.30 -9.09
C GLY A 331 -3.81 0.69 -10.24
N VAL A 332 -4.06 -0.61 -10.12
CA VAL A 332 -4.73 -1.41 -11.13
C VAL A 332 -5.77 -2.32 -10.48
N GLN A 333 -6.65 -2.87 -11.30
CA GLN A 333 -7.54 -3.98 -10.99
C GLN A 333 -7.77 -4.80 -12.26
N GLY A 334 -8.17 -6.05 -12.09
CA GLY A 334 -8.47 -6.95 -13.21
C GLY A 334 -7.24 -7.38 -14.00
N LEU A 335 -6.07 -7.52 -13.36
CA LEU A 335 -4.89 -8.10 -14.01
C LEU A 335 -5.16 -9.55 -14.43
N ALA A 336 -5.75 -10.35 -13.54
CA ALA A 336 -6.14 -11.72 -13.84
C ALA A 336 -7.20 -11.78 -14.96
N ASP A 337 -8.17 -10.86 -14.98
CA ASP A 337 -9.15 -10.75 -16.07
C ASP A 337 -8.47 -10.47 -17.41
N ALA A 338 -7.51 -9.54 -17.46
CA ALA A 338 -6.78 -9.23 -18.68
C ALA A 338 -6.01 -10.45 -19.21
N PHE A 339 -5.38 -11.21 -18.33
CA PHE A 339 -4.71 -12.46 -18.70
C PHE A 339 -5.69 -13.54 -19.18
N MET A 340 -6.84 -13.68 -18.51
CA MET A 340 -7.90 -14.61 -18.93
C MET A 340 -8.43 -14.28 -20.33
N LEU A 341 -8.72 -13.00 -20.58
CA LEU A 341 -9.22 -12.51 -21.86
C LEU A 341 -8.23 -12.74 -23.01
N LEU A 342 -6.92 -12.60 -22.74
CA LEU A 342 -5.84 -12.83 -23.71
C LEU A 342 -5.40 -14.29 -23.81
N ARG A 343 -6.01 -15.20 -23.06
CA ARG A 343 -5.64 -16.63 -23.00
C ARG A 343 -4.19 -16.85 -22.54
N LEU A 344 -3.76 -16.06 -21.58
CA LEU A 344 -2.43 -16.17 -20.96
C LEU A 344 -2.55 -16.79 -19.56
N PRO A 345 -2.02 -18.00 -19.33
CA PRO A 345 -1.83 -18.51 -17.98
C PRO A 345 -1.05 -17.51 -17.14
N PHE A 346 -1.44 -17.32 -15.88
CA PHE A 346 -0.85 -16.29 -15.02
C PHE A 346 0.69 -16.42 -14.89
N GLU A 347 1.20 -17.64 -14.90
CA GLU A 347 2.63 -17.96 -14.75
C GLU A 347 3.42 -17.98 -16.09
N SER A 348 2.73 -17.78 -17.22
CA SER A 348 3.34 -17.85 -18.56
C SER A 348 4.39 -16.76 -18.80
N ALA A 349 5.31 -17.02 -19.74
CA ALA A 349 6.33 -16.05 -20.13
C ALA A 349 5.69 -14.79 -20.76
N GLU A 350 4.61 -15.00 -21.50
CA GLU A 350 3.78 -13.99 -22.16
C GLU A 350 3.07 -13.11 -21.12
N ALA A 351 2.43 -13.69 -20.10
CA ALA A 351 1.83 -12.93 -19.00
C ALA A 351 2.89 -12.11 -18.23
N ARG A 352 4.09 -12.67 -18.02
CA ARG A 352 5.21 -11.95 -17.40
C ARG A 352 5.70 -10.77 -18.23
N LEU A 353 5.75 -10.90 -19.55
CA LEU A 353 6.13 -9.82 -20.45
C LEU A 353 5.04 -8.73 -20.46
N LEU A 354 3.77 -9.13 -20.60
CA LEU A 354 2.64 -8.21 -20.58
C LEU A 354 2.57 -7.44 -19.25
N ASN A 355 2.80 -8.12 -18.12
CA ASN A 355 2.89 -7.47 -16.81
C ASN A 355 3.92 -6.34 -16.82
N LYS A 356 5.14 -6.59 -17.34
CA LYS A 356 6.18 -5.55 -17.45
C LYS A 356 5.70 -4.38 -18.33
N GLN A 357 5.14 -4.67 -19.50
CA GLN A 357 4.71 -3.65 -20.46
C GLN A 357 3.54 -2.80 -19.94
N ILE A 358 2.59 -3.39 -19.21
CA ILE A 358 1.49 -2.65 -18.57
C ILE A 358 2.04 -1.62 -17.58
N PHE A 359 2.86 -2.07 -16.62
CA PHE A 359 3.40 -1.18 -15.59
C PHE A 359 4.43 -0.19 -16.14
N GLU A 360 5.19 -0.57 -17.17
CA GLU A 360 6.07 0.33 -17.91
C GLU A 360 5.27 1.47 -18.55
N THR A 361 4.18 1.14 -19.24
CA THR A 361 3.28 2.10 -19.88
C THR A 361 2.65 3.05 -18.86
N MET A 362 2.14 2.52 -17.75
CA MET A 362 1.53 3.34 -16.71
C MET A 362 2.56 4.28 -16.08
N TYR A 363 3.77 3.81 -15.79
CA TYR A 363 4.80 4.65 -15.20
C TYR A 363 5.25 5.75 -16.16
N TYR A 364 5.46 5.41 -17.43
CA TYR A 364 5.81 6.36 -18.48
C TYR A 364 4.74 7.45 -18.63
N ALA A 365 3.48 7.03 -18.75
CA ALA A 365 2.33 7.92 -18.90
C ALA A 365 2.15 8.87 -17.71
N ALA A 366 2.27 8.34 -16.50
CA ALA A 366 2.14 9.14 -15.28
C ALA A 366 3.26 10.17 -15.14
N LEU A 367 4.51 9.81 -15.48
CA LEU A 367 5.64 10.74 -15.52
C LEU A 367 5.45 11.82 -16.59
N GLU A 368 5.02 11.42 -17.79
CA GLU A 368 4.76 12.34 -18.90
C GLU A 368 3.70 13.38 -18.51
N ALA A 369 2.55 12.94 -17.98
CA ALA A 369 1.51 13.85 -17.47
C ALA A 369 2.01 14.72 -16.31
N SER A 370 2.78 14.17 -15.38
CA SER A 370 3.33 14.94 -14.26
C SER A 370 4.33 16.01 -14.73
N CYS A 371 5.12 15.72 -15.77
CA CYS A 371 6.03 16.66 -16.43
C CYS A 371 5.26 17.76 -17.18
N GLU A 372 4.18 17.40 -17.89
CA GLU A 372 3.30 18.36 -18.59
C GLU A 372 2.62 19.35 -17.62
N ILE A 373 2.27 18.89 -16.42
CA ILE A 373 1.75 19.78 -15.38
C ILE A 373 2.87 20.65 -14.82
N ALA A 374 4.06 20.10 -14.59
CA ALA A 374 5.21 20.87 -14.11
C ALA A 374 5.67 21.95 -15.08
N GLU A 375 5.56 21.73 -16.39
CA GLU A 375 5.83 22.76 -17.41
C GLU A 375 4.91 23.98 -17.25
N LYS A 376 3.67 23.79 -16.78
CA LYS A 376 2.67 24.86 -16.63
C LYS A 376 2.67 25.47 -15.23
N GLU A 377 2.83 24.65 -14.20
CA GLU A 377 2.63 25.02 -12.79
C GLU A 377 3.91 24.97 -11.94
N GLY A 378 5.03 24.58 -12.54
CA GLY A 378 6.27 24.28 -11.84
C GLY A 378 6.29 22.90 -11.18
N ALA A 379 7.49 22.39 -10.91
CA ALA A 379 7.68 21.15 -10.16
C ALA A 379 7.13 21.26 -8.72
N TYR A 380 6.93 20.13 -8.04
CA TYR A 380 6.57 20.15 -6.61
C TYR A 380 7.69 20.77 -5.75
N SER A 381 7.33 21.38 -4.63
CA SER A 381 8.23 22.24 -3.83
C SER A 381 9.52 21.56 -3.38
N SER A 382 9.46 20.26 -3.10
CA SER A 382 10.58 19.44 -2.63
C SER A 382 11.25 18.60 -3.73
N TYR A 383 11.02 18.95 -5.00
CA TYR A 383 11.66 18.32 -6.15
C TYR A 383 13.19 18.46 -6.18
N PRO A 384 13.79 19.62 -5.86
CA PRO A 384 15.24 19.77 -5.88
C PRO A 384 15.93 18.78 -4.95
N GLY A 385 16.90 18.03 -5.49
CA GLY A 385 17.68 17.05 -4.75
C GLY A 385 17.10 15.63 -4.76
N SER A 386 15.87 15.46 -5.24
CA SER A 386 15.26 14.15 -5.46
C SER A 386 16.01 13.33 -6.51
N PRO A 387 15.90 11.99 -6.51
CA PRO A 387 16.47 11.16 -7.57
C PRO A 387 15.98 11.53 -8.98
N VAL A 388 14.68 11.82 -9.14
CA VAL A 388 14.14 12.23 -10.45
C VAL A 388 14.77 13.54 -10.91
N SER A 389 15.04 14.49 -10.00
CA SER A 389 15.77 15.72 -10.37
C SER A 389 17.22 15.49 -10.79
N LYS A 390 17.77 14.29 -10.54
CA LYS A 390 19.10 13.84 -10.97
C LYS A 390 19.02 12.89 -12.17
N GLY A 391 17.85 12.76 -12.80
CA GLY A 391 17.63 11.86 -13.95
C GLY A 391 17.53 10.38 -13.58
N THR A 392 17.42 10.04 -12.29
CA THR A 392 17.25 8.65 -11.80
C THR A 392 15.75 8.35 -11.62
N LEU A 393 15.23 7.46 -12.45
CA LEU A 393 13.86 6.96 -12.36
C LEU A 393 13.81 5.63 -11.61
N GLN A 394 12.60 5.11 -11.37
CA GLN A 394 12.43 3.94 -10.51
C GLN A 394 13.22 2.73 -10.99
N TYR A 395 13.15 2.39 -12.28
CA TYR A 395 13.88 1.23 -12.83
C TYR A 395 15.41 1.35 -12.69
N ASP A 396 15.96 2.58 -12.71
CA ASP A 396 17.39 2.81 -12.49
C ASP A 396 17.79 2.39 -11.06
N MET A 397 16.95 2.69 -10.07
CA MET A 397 17.17 2.29 -8.66
C MET A 397 17.08 0.77 -8.44
N TRP A 398 16.50 0.04 -9.39
CA TRP A 398 16.45 -1.43 -9.40
C TRP A 398 17.54 -2.04 -10.29
N GLY A 399 18.33 -1.25 -11.02
CA GLY A 399 19.30 -1.74 -12.00
C GLY A 399 18.63 -2.45 -13.18
N VAL A 400 17.41 -2.05 -13.56
CA VAL A 400 16.63 -2.66 -14.63
C VAL A 400 16.65 -1.77 -15.87
N THR A 401 16.85 -2.37 -17.04
CA THR A 401 16.61 -1.71 -18.33
C THR A 401 15.16 -1.96 -18.77
N PRO A 402 14.36 -0.91 -19.05
CA PRO A 402 13.00 -1.06 -19.57
C PRO A 402 12.95 -1.77 -20.93
N THR A 403 11.75 -2.11 -21.40
CA THR A 403 11.57 -2.56 -22.78
C THR A 403 11.73 -1.39 -23.76
N SER A 404 11.67 -1.67 -25.06
CA SER A 404 11.71 -0.64 -26.10
C SER A 404 10.31 -0.08 -26.44
N LEU A 405 9.31 -0.29 -25.59
CA LEU A 405 7.92 0.11 -25.86
C LEU A 405 7.75 1.63 -25.84
N TRP A 406 8.51 2.33 -24.99
CA TRP A 406 8.44 3.78 -24.84
C TRP A 406 9.83 4.44 -24.86
N ASP A 407 9.92 5.68 -25.36
CA ASP A 407 11.18 6.42 -25.42
C ASP A 407 11.50 7.12 -24.08
N TRP A 408 12.15 6.36 -23.19
CA TRP A 408 12.61 6.86 -21.90
C TRP A 408 13.66 7.97 -22.00
N THR A 409 14.39 8.07 -23.11
CA THR A 409 15.41 9.10 -23.31
C THR A 409 14.75 10.45 -23.54
N GLU A 410 13.74 10.49 -24.41
CA GLU A 410 12.95 11.68 -24.67
C GLU A 410 12.24 12.16 -23.38
N LEU A 411 11.63 11.24 -22.63
CA LEU A 411 10.94 11.57 -21.39
C LEU A 411 11.92 12.11 -20.32
N LYS A 412 13.08 11.48 -20.14
CA LYS A 412 14.12 11.99 -19.22
C LYS A 412 14.58 13.40 -19.61
N ALA A 413 14.75 13.68 -20.91
CA ALA A 413 15.12 15.02 -21.37
C ALA A 413 14.04 16.08 -21.04
N LYS A 414 12.75 15.74 -21.19
CA LYS A 414 11.63 16.61 -20.77
C LYS A 414 11.64 16.85 -19.25
N ILE A 415 11.81 15.79 -18.46
CA ILE A 415 11.87 15.88 -16.99
C ILE A 415 13.05 16.73 -16.52
N VAL A 416 14.22 16.62 -17.15
CA VAL A 416 15.38 17.47 -16.82
C VAL A 416 15.07 18.94 -17.06
N LYS A 417 14.33 19.25 -18.14
CA LYS A 417 13.99 20.63 -18.51
C LYS A 417 12.88 21.24 -17.63
N HIS A 418 11.85 20.46 -17.31
CA HIS A 418 10.62 20.99 -16.70
C HIS A 418 10.35 20.50 -15.27
N GLY A 419 11.00 19.42 -14.85
CA GLY A 419 10.69 18.71 -13.61
C GLY A 419 9.40 17.89 -13.70
N VAL A 420 8.90 17.45 -12.54
CA VAL A 420 7.61 16.75 -12.42
C VAL A 420 6.79 17.35 -11.29
N ARG A 421 5.46 17.27 -11.39
CA ARG A 421 4.53 17.86 -10.42
C ARG A 421 4.28 16.98 -9.20
N ASN A 422 4.59 15.69 -9.28
CA ASN A 422 4.26 14.72 -8.23
C ASN A 422 5.51 13.93 -7.83
N SER A 423 5.77 13.79 -6.53
CA SER A 423 6.94 13.06 -6.04
C SER A 423 6.86 11.55 -6.24
N LEU A 424 5.66 10.98 -6.16
CA LEU A 424 5.35 9.56 -6.35
C LEU A 424 4.09 9.43 -7.21
N LEU A 425 3.97 8.32 -7.93
CA LEU A 425 2.96 8.17 -8.99
C LEU A 425 2.16 6.87 -8.92
N LEU A 426 2.83 5.72 -8.75
CA LEU A 426 2.22 4.40 -8.84
C LEU A 426 2.29 3.71 -7.47
N ALA A 427 1.15 3.17 -7.04
CA ALA A 427 1.03 2.37 -5.83
C ALA A 427 -0.19 1.43 -5.96
N PRO A 428 -0.02 0.24 -6.57
CA PRO A 428 -1.09 -0.75 -6.69
C PRO A 428 -1.64 -1.14 -5.32
N MET A 429 -2.88 -0.72 -5.05
CA MET A 429 -3.57 -0.93 -3.78
C MET A 429 -4.49 -2.17 -3.83
N PRO A 430 -4.96 -2.66 -2.67
CA PRO A 430 -6.13 -3.52 -2.63
C PRO A 430 -7.36 -2.79 -3.16
N THR A 431 -8.08 -3.41 -4.10
CA THR A 431 -9.25 -2.83 -4.77
C THR A 431 -10.56 -3.51 -4.36
N ALA A 432 -10.64 -4.00 -3.11
CA ALA A 432 -11.71 -4.85 -2.61
C ALA A 432 -13.13 -4.36 -2.97
N SER A 433 -13.44 -3.08 -2.72
CA SER A 433 -14.76 -2.55 -3.05
C SER A 433 -14.89 -2.11 -4.51
N THR A 434 -13.85 -1.51 -5.09
CA THR A 434 -13.90 -0.91 -6.43
C THR A 434 -13.86 -1.96 -7.55
N ALA A 435 -13.10 -3.04 -7.38
CA ALA A 435 -13.08 -4.16 -8.33
C ALA A 435 -14.42 -4.89 -8.34
N GLN A 436 -15.06 -5.04 -7.18
CA GLN A 436 -16.41 -5.58 -7.09
C GLN A 436 -17.45 -4.70 -7.81
N ILE A 437 -17.33 -3.37 -7.74
CA ILE A 437 -18.20 -2.45 -8.47
C ILE A 437 -18.00 -2.58 -9.99
N LEU A 438 -16.76 -2.70 -10.45
CA LEU A 438 -16.48 -2.83 -11.89
C LEU A 438 -16.71 -4.24 -12.43
N GLY A 439 -16.72 -5.26 -11.56
CA GLY A 439 -16.86 -6.67 -11.92
C GLY A 439 -15.54 -7.34 -12.28
N ASN A 440 -14.43 -6.88 -11.70
CA ASN A 440 -13.08 -7.37 -11.97
C ASN A 440 -12.51 -8.12 -10.75
N ASN A 441 -11.46 -8.91 -10.98
CA ASN A 441 -10.61 -9.46 -9.91
C ASN A 441 -9.79 -8.36 -9.24
N GLU A 442 -9.43 -8.59 -7.98
CA GLU A 442 -8.78 -7.58 -7.16
C GLU A 442 -7.32 -7.34 -7.59
N SER A 443 -6.95 -6.06 -7.66
CA SER A 443 -5.57 -5.59 -7.79
C SER A 443 -4.76 -6.33 -8.87
N THR A 444 -3.59 -6.83 -8.47
CA THR A 444 -2.66 -7.64 -9.27
C THR A 444 -2.76 -9.13 -8.95
N GLU A 445 -3.79 -9.54 -8.20
CA GLU A 445 -3.89 -10.90 -7.68
C GLU A 445 -4.38 -11.88 -8.75
N PRO A 446 -3.96 -13.15 -8.70
CA PRO A 446 -4.62 -14.21 -9.43
C PRO A 446 -6.05 -14.44 -8.90
N TYR A 447 -6.88 -15.17 -9.64
CA TYR A 447 -8.16 -15.65 -9.09
C TYR A 447 -7.90 -16.55 -7.88
N THR A 448 -8.48 -16.19 -6.74
CA THR A 448 -8.36 -16.99 -5.51
C THR A 448 -9.21 -18.26 -5.56
N SER A 449 -10.32 -18.22 -6.30
CA SER A 449 -11.21 -19.36 -6.54
C SER A 449 -12.04 -19.13 -7.81
N ASN A 450 -12.40 -20.20 -8.53
CA ASN A 450 -13.38 -20.12 -9.62
C ASN A 450 -14.84 -20.16 -9.16
N ILE A 451 -15.09 -20.39 -7.87
CA ILE A 451 -16.43 -20.28 -7.28
C ILE A 451 -16.33 -19.66 -5.89
N TYR A 452 -17.12 -18.63 -5.64
CA TYR A 452 -17.14 -17.95 -4.35
C TYR A 452 -18.57 -17.62 -3.94
N VAL A 453 -18.80 -17.53 -2.62
CA VAL A 453 -20.09 -17.16 -2.06
C VAL A 453 -20.12 -15.67 -1.80
N ARG A 454 -21.04 -14.98 -2.46
CA ARG A 454 -21.33 -13.57 -2.25
C ARG A 454 -22.45 -13.42 -1.24
N ARG A 455 -22.16 -12.81 -0.10
CA ARG A 455 -23.16 -12.45 0.91
C ARG A 455 -23.70 -11.05 0.62
N VAL A 456 -25.01 -10.93 0.49
CA VAL A 456 -25.74 -9.65 0.38
C VAL A 456 -26.91 -9.65 1.37
N LEU A 457 -27.54 -8.50 1.59
CA LEU A 457 -28.68 -8.39 2.51
C LEU A 457 -29.84 -9.34 2.18
N SER A 458 -29.99 -9.72 0.90
CA SER A 458 -31.03 -10.65 0.42
C SER A 458 -30.66 -12.13 0.50
N GLY A 459 -29.45 -12.48 0.95
CA GLY A 459 -29.00 -13.86 1.11
C GLY A 459 -27.59 -14.13 0.61
N GLU A 460 -27.25 -15.42 0.49
CA GLU A 460 -25.97 -15.89 -0.02
C GLU A 460 -26.14 -16.40 -1.46
N PHE A 461 -25.31 -15.88 -2.37
CA PHE A 461 -25.34 -16.24 -3.80
C PHE A 461 -24.01 -16.86 -4.19
N GLN A 462 -24.05 -18.02 -4.83
CA GLN A 462 -22.86 -18.60 -5.43
C GLN A 462 -22.55 -17.90 -6.75
N VAL A 463 -21.33 -17.39 -6.89
CA VAL A 463 -20.84 -16.72 -8.09
C VAL A 463 -19.69 -17.55 -8.65
N VAL A 464 -19.82 -17.94 -9.91
CA VAL A 464 -18.78 -18.64 -10.67
C VAL A 464 -17.95 -17.59 -11.42
N ASN A 465 -16.65 -17.83 -11.58
CA ASN A 465 -15.79 -17.04 -12.44
C ASN A 465 -16.42 -16.93 -13.84
N GLN A 466 -16.72 -15.70 -14.26
CA GLN A 466 -17.49 -15.46 -15.48
C GLN A 466 -16.74 -15.88 -16.74
N HIS A 467 -15.40 -15.77 -16.75
CA HIS A 467 -14.57 -16.22 -17.87
C HIS A 467 -14.63 -17.74 -18.00
N LEU A 468 -14.43 -18.47 -16.89
CA LEU A 468 -14.52 -19.93 -16.87
C LEU A 468 -15.93 -20.41 -17.24
N LEU A 469 -16.97 -19.77 -16.70
CA LEU A 469 -18.36 -20.12 -17.00
C LEU A 469 -18.65 -19.97 -18.49
N LYS A 470 -18.19 -18.87 -19.10
CA LYS A 470 -18.32 -18.64 -20.54
C LYS A 470 -17.61 -19.74 -21.33
N ASP A 471 -16.37 -20.08 -20.98
CA ASP A 471 -15.60 -21.11 -21.66
C ASP A 471 -16.22 -22.50 -21.56
N LEU A 472 -16.67 -22.88 -20.37
CA LEU A 472 -17.35 -24.16 -20.15
C LEU A 472 -18.67 -24.22 -20.93
N THR A 473 -19.41 -23.11 -21.00
CA THR A 473 -20.67 -23.04 -21.76
C THR A 473 -20.44 -23.14 -23.26
N GLU A 474 -19.47 -22.40 -23.81
CA GLU A 474 -19.11 -22.44 -25.23
C GLU A 474 -18.62 -23.83 -25.66
N ARG A 475 -17.92 -24.53 -24.77
CA ARG A 475 -17.47 -25.93 -25.00
C ARG A 475 -18.53 -26.98 -24.66
N LYS A 476 -19.74 -26.58 -24.27
CA LYS A 476 -20.84 -27.47 -23.84
C LYS A 476 -20.47 -28.42 -22.69
N LEU A 477 -19.60 -27.95 -21.81
CA LEU A 477 -19.14 -28.64 -20.59
C LEU A 477 -19.88 -28.17 -19.33
N TRP A 478 -20.70 -27.12 -19.43
CA TRP A 478 -21.43 -26.56 -18.29
C TRP A 478 -22.77 -27.27 -18.06
N ASP A 479 -22.88 -27.99 -16.94
CA ASP A 479 -24.11 -28.60 -16.44
C ASP A 479 -24.15 -28.58 -14.90
N ASP A 480 -25.23 -29.12 -14.31
CA ASP A 480 -25.37 -29.22 -12.84
C ASP A 480 -24.28 -30.11 -12.22
N THR A 481 -23.78 -31.11 -12.96
CA THR A 481 -22.69 -32.00 -12.51
C THR A 481 -21.39 -31.23 -12.38
N MET A 482 -21.02 -30.44 -13.39
CA MET A 482 -19.85 -29.58 -13.42
C MET A 482 -19.88 -28.55 -12.28
N ARG A 483 -21.04 -27.91 -12.05
CA ARG A 483 -21.21 -27.00 -10.90
C ARG A 483 -20.94 -27.71 -9.57
N ASN A 484 -21.51 -28.90 -9.38
CA ASN A 484 -21.30 -29.68 -8.15
C ASN A 484 -19.83 -30.13 -8.00
N GLN A 485 -19.16 -30.49 -9.11
CA GLN A 485 -17.74 -30.85 -9.12
C GLN A 485 -16.85 -29.65 -8.77
N LEU A 486 -17.14 -28.45 -9.29
CA LEU A 486 -16.46 -27.22 -8.90
C LEU A 486 -16.59 -26.96 -7.40
N MET A 487 -17.78 -27.12 -6.84
CA MET A 487 -18.01 -26.97 -5.40
C MET A 487 -17.23 -28.02 -4.59
N ALA A 488 -17.29 -29.30 -5.00
CA ALA A 488 -16.59 -30.39 -4.34
C ALA A 488 -15.06 -30.23 -4.37
N ASN A 489 -14.53 -29.51 -5.36
CA ASN A 489 -13.10 -29.20 -5.50
C ASN A 489 -12.75 -27.79 -5.00
N TYR A 490 -13.62 -27.16 -4.20
CA TYR A 490 -13.38 -25.82 -3.63
C TYR A 490 -13.00 -24.75 -4.67
N GLY A 491 -13.60 -24.83 -5.87
CA GLY A 491 -13.34 -23.91 -6.98
C GLY A 491 -12.13 -24.25 -7.84
N SER A 492 -11.42 -25.35 -7.56
CA SER A 492 -10.37 -25.85 -8.45
C SER A 492 -10.96 -26.67 -9.60
N ILE A 493 -10.41 -26.47 -10.81
CA ILE A 493 -10.75 -27.26 -12.01
C ILE A 493 -9.73 -28.33 -12.35
N GLN A 494 -8.61 -28.40 -11.64
CA GLN A 494 -7.47 -29.27 -11.99
C GLN A 494 -7.85 -30.76 -12.01
N ASN A 495 -8.61 -31.18 -11.00
CA ASN A 495 -8.96 -32.58 -10.77
C ASN A 495 -10.31 -32.96 -11.40
N ILE A 496 -10.96 -32.05 -12.13
CA ILE A 496 -12.26 -32.33 -12.76
C ILE A 496 -12.03 -33.07 -14.08
N PRO A 497 -12.52 -34.31 -14.23
CA PRO A 497 -12.44 -35.05 -15.49
C PRO A 497 -13.26 -34.34 -16.58
N GLY A 498 -12.75 -34.34 -17.82
CA GLY A 498 -13.46 -33.75 -18.97
C GLY A 498 -13.20 -32.26 -19.20
N ILE A 499 -12.58 -31.54 -18.25
CA ILE A 499 -12.05 -30.20 -18.52
C ILE A 499 -10.72 -30.34 -19.28
N PRO A 500 -10.58 -29.73 -20.47
CA PRO A 500 -9.33 -29.71 -21.24
C PRO A 500 -8.16 -29.04 -20.51
N ASP A 501 -6.94 -29.52 -20.78
CA ASP A 501 -5.71 -29.02 -20.11
C ASP A 501 -5.40 -27.55 -20.43
N ASP A 502 -5.84 -27.03 -21.57
CA ASP A 502 -5.67 -25.61 -21.89
C ASP A 502 -6.50 -24.72 -20.94
N LEU A 503 -7.73 -25.12 -20.59
CA LEU A 503 -8.53 -24.41 -19.57
C LEU A 503 -7.98 -24.60 -18.17
N LYS A 504 -7.42 -25.76 -17.84
CA LYS A 504 -6.80 -25.98 -16.52
C LYS A 504 -5.57 -25.09 -16.30
N LYS A 505 -4.86 -24.71 -17.37
CA LYS A 505 -3.69 -23.83 -17.24
C LYS A 505 -4.07 -22.36 -17.05
N MET A 506 -5.28 -21.97 -17.45
CA MET A 506 -5.82 -20.62 -17.23
C MET A 506 -6.13 -20.43 -15.75
#